data_AF-A0A7S2CQ72-F1
#
_entry.id   AF-A0A7S2CQ72-F1
#
_cell.length_a   1.000
_cell.length_b   1.000
_cell.length_c   1.000
_cell.angle_alpha   90.00
_cell.angle_beta   90.00
_cell.angle_gamma   90.00
#
_symmetry.space_group_name_H-M   'P 1'
#
loop_
_entity.id
_entity.type
_entity.pdbx_description
1 polymer ?
#
loop_
_entity_poly.entity_id
_entity_poly.type
_entity_poly.pdbx_seq_one_letter_code
_entity_poly.pdbx_strand_id
1 'polypeptide(L)'
;PDLRQFLAQVLTEMIETRGQPSMGLFTKEDLTTMFDMWDDLKTGAIPVNKVAETLKALNCSPGREERAVEAVVGPECAQVDRETFMKIVRSELEEVYSSPMPQAKVKA
;
A
#
# COMPACT_ATOMS: atom_id res chain seq x y z
N PRO A 1 -15.83 6.65 -8.90
CA PRO A 1 -14.42 6.94 -8.56
C PRO A 1 -13.69 5.64 -8.22
N ASP A 2 -12.81 5.19 -9.11
CA ASP A 2 -12.01 3.98 -8.90
C ASP A 2 -10.84 4.27 -7.96
N LEU A 3 -10.77 3.55 -6.84
CA LEU A 3 -9.70 3.71 -5.87
C LEU A 3 -8.32 3.49 -6.50
N ARG A 4 -8.21 2.56 -7.47
CA ARG A 4 -6.97 2.36 -8.23
C ARG A 4 -6.51 3.63 -8.94
N GLN A 5 -7.44 4.41 -9.51
CA GLN A 5 -7.10 5.68 -10.15
C GLN A 5 -6.73 6.73 -9.12
N PHE A 6 -7.44 6.80 -7.99
CA PHE A 6 -7.08 7.71 -6.90
C PHE A 6 -5.66 7.42 -6.38
N LEU A 7 -5.33 6.15 -6.14
CA LEU A 7 -4.01 5.73 -5.68
C LEU A 7 -2.92 6.00 -6.70
N ALA A 8 -3.16 5.68 -7.97
CA ALA A 8 -2.22 5.98 -9.05
C ALA A 8 -1.99 7.49 -9.18
N GLN A 9 -3.05 8.30 -9.05
CA GLN A 9 -2.96 9.75 -9.13
C GLN A 9 -2.20 10.33 -7.93
N VAL A 10 -2.54 9.91 -6.70
CA VAL A 10 -1.83 10.34 -5.48
C VAL A 10 -0.35 9.95 -5.54
N LEU A 11 -0.03 8.72 -5.96
CA LEU A 11 1.36 8.29 -6.14
C LEU A 11 2.10 9.11 -7.19
N THR A 12 1.47 9.38 -8.34
CA THR A 12 2.07 10.16 -9.43
C THR A 12 2.31 11.60 -8.99
N GLU A 13 1.31 12.25 -8.40
CA GLU A 13 1.37 13.63 -7.94
C GLU A 13 2.42 13.80 -6.84
N MET A 14 2.61 12.77 -5.99
CA MET A 14 3.62 12.73 -4.94
C MET A 14 5.05 12.51 -5.47
N ILE A 15 5.22 11.67 -6.49
CA ILE A 15 6.52 11.49 -7.18
C ILE A 15 6.96 12.81 -7.83
N GLU A 16 6.02 13.55 -8.42
CA GLU A 16 6.29 14.82 -9.09
C GLU A 16 6.57 15.97 -8.10
N THR A 17 5.92 16.01 -6.94
CA THR A 17 6.04 17.15 -6.00
C THR A 17 7.17 17.03 -4.97
N ARG A 18 7.60 15.83 -4.56
CA ARG A 18 8.48 15.70 -3.37
C ARG A 18 9.90 15.17 -3.61
N GLY A 19 10.25 14.70 -4.82
CA GLY A 19 11.56 14.08 -5.04
C GLY A 19 11.74 12.78 -4.22
N GLN A 20 12.86 12.07 -4.42
CA GLN A 20 13.01 10.64 -4.08
C GLN A 20 12.29 10.16 -2.80
N PRO A 21 11.51 9.08 -2.91
CA PRO A 21 10.57 8.62 -1.90
C PRO A 21 11.29 8.14 -0.63
N SER A 22 11.39 8.99 0.39
CA SER A 22 11.92 8.60 1.71
C SER A 22 10.75 8.41 2.67
N MET A 23 10.62 7.22 3.28
CA MET A 23 9.83 6.75 4.46
C MET A 23 8.52 7.46 4.92
N GLY A 24 8.34 8.77 4.76
CA GLY A 24 7.16 9.56 5.13
C GLY A 24 6.22 9.86 3.97
N LEU A 25 6.01 8.89 3.07
CA LEU A 25 5.26 9.08 1.82
C LEU A 25 3.74 8.93 1.97
N PHE A 26 3.30 8.11 2.91
CA PHE A 26 1.88 8.01 3.29
C PHE A 26 1.77 8.33 4.77
N THR A 27 1.06 9.42 5.09
CA THR A 27 0.76 9.73 6.48
C THR A 27 -0.28 8.75 7.02
N LYS A 28 -0.40 8.69 8.35
CA LYS A 28 -1.49 7.93 8.98
C LYS A 28 -2.85 8.36 8.43
N GLU A 29 -3.05 9.64 8.11
CA GLU A 29 -4.29 10.17 7.55
C GLU A 29 -4.55 9.68 6.12
N ASP A 30 -3.52 9.57 5.28
CA ASP A 30 -3.66 9.00 3.94
C ASP A 30 -4.09 7.54 4.00
N LEU A 31 -3.41 6.74 4.84
CA LEU A 31 -3.77 5.33 5.04
C LEU A 31 -5.16 5.17 5.68
N THR A 32 -5.55 6.10 6.55
CA THR A 32 -6.89 6.15 7.15
C THR A 32 -7.94 6.38 6.08
N THR A 33 -7.71 7.35 5.20
CA THR A 33 -8.60 7.70 4.10
C THR A 33 -8.72 6.54 3.11
N MET A 34 -7.60 5.88 2.79
CA MET A 34 -7.59 4.69 1.92
C MET A 34 -8.42 3.54 2.51
N PHE A 35 -8.30 3.29 3.82
CA PHE A 35 -9.14 2.31 4.50
C PHE A 35 -10.61 2.71 4.45
N ASP A 36 -10.91 3.98 4.73
CA ASP A 36 -12.27 4.52 4.76
C ASP A 36 -12.97 4.40 3.40
N MET A 37 -12.23 4.55 2.30
CA MET A 37 -12.75 4.35 0.94
C MET A 37 -13.08 2.89 0.63
N TRP A 38 -12.40 1.93 1.26
CA TRP A 38 -12.72 0.51 1.14
C TRP A 38 -13.84 0.08 2.09
N ASP A 39 -13.86 0.64 3.29
CA ASP A 39 -14.87 0.43 4.32
C ASP A 39 -16.06 1.39 4.11
N ASP A 40 -16.60 1.42 2.90
CA ASP A 40 -17.75 2.28 2.52
C ASP A 40 -18.96 2.03 3.44
N LEU A 41 -19.13 0.78 3.86
CA LEU A 41 -20.18 0.36 4.81
C LEU A 41 -19.86 0.68 6.28
N LYS A 42 -18.70 1.28 6.58
CA LYS A 42 -18.24 1.62 7.94
C LYS A 42 -18.30 0.45 8.92
N THR A 43 -18.00 -0.74 8.42
CA THR A 43 -17.99 -2.00 9.16
C THR A 43 -16.78 -2.15 10.07
N GLY A 44 -15.75 -1.31 9.88
CA GLY A 44 -14.51 -1.36 10.64
C GLY A 44 -13.53 -2.44 10.18
N ALA A 45 -13.87 -3.20 9.13
CA ALA A 45 -13.04 -4.23 8.55
C ALA A 45 -13.28 -4.36 7.05
N ILE A 46 -12.23 -4.64 6.28
CA ILE A 46 -12.31 -4.82 4.83
C ILE A 46 -11.83 -6.22 4.43
N PRO A 47 -12.36 -6.80 3.34
CA PRO A 47 -11.93 -8.13 2.90
C PRO A 47 -10.44 -8.14 2.55
N VAL A 48 -9.74 -9.24 2.88
CA VAL A 48 -8.33 -9.44 2.51
C VAL A 48 -8.07 -9.19 1.02
N ASN A 49 -8.99 -9.61 0.15
CA ASN A 49 -8.91 -9.36 -1.29
C ASN A 49 -8.76 -7.86 -1.63
N LYS A 50 -9.44 -6.97 -0.89
CA LYS A 50 -9.35 -5.52 -1.12
C LYS A 50 -8.02 -4.94 -0.67
N VAL A 51 -7.43 -5.52 0.38
CA VAL A 51 -6.07 -5.18 0.80
C VAL A 51 -5.07 -5.56 -0.29
N ALA A 52 -5.16 -6.77 -0.84
CA ALA A 52 -4.31 -7.21 -1.95
C ALA A 52 -4.48 -6.34 -3.20
N GLU A 53 -5.72 -5.95 -3.55
CA GLU A 53 -5.97 -5.00 -4.65
C GLU A 53 -5.30 -3.64 -4.43
N THR A 54 -5.22 -3.18 -3.18
CA THR A 54 -4.55 -1.93 -2.81
C THR A 54 -3.06 -2.04 -3.01
N LEU A 55 -2.43 -3.10 -2.49
CA LEU A 55 -1.00 -3.34 -2.62
C LEU A 55 -0.59 -3.45 -4.09
N LYS A 56 -1.41 -4.13 -4.90
CA LYS A 56 -1.24 -4.21 -6.34
C LYS A 56 -1.34 -2.85 -7.03
N ALA A 57 -2.26 -2.00 -6.60
CA ALA A 57 -2.39 -0.63 -7.10
C ALA A 57 -1.20 0.26 -6.69
N LEU A 58 -0.60 -0.02 -5.54
CA LEU A 58 0.63 0.62 -5.06
C LEU A 58 1.90 0.09 -5.75
N ASN A 59 1.72 -0.68 -6.83
CA ASN A 59 2.80 -1.25 -7.65
C ASN A 59 3.69 -2.24 -6.86
N CYS A 60 3.14 -2.92 -5.86
CA CYS A 60 3.81 -4.08 -5.28
C CYS A 60 3.95 -5.18 -6.33
N SER A 61 5.09 -5.86 -6.32
CA SER A 61 5.38 -6.96 -7.25
C SER A 61 4.29 -8.04 -7.18
N PRO A 62 3.78 -8.52 -8.33
CA PRO A 62 2.69 -9.50 -8.36
C PRO A 62 3.04 -10.77 -7.57
N GLY A 63 2.15 -11.16 -6.66
CA GLY A 63 2.32 -12.28 -5.74
C GLY A 63 2.94 -11.91 -4.39
N ARG A 64 3.42 -10.67 -4.23
CA ARG A 64 3.84 -10.12 -2.94
C ARG A 64 2.65 -9.64 -2.14
N GLU A 65 1.62 -9.12 -2.81
CA GLU A 65 0.41 -8.62 -2.17
C GLU A 65 -0.29 -9.67 -1.30
N GLU A 66 -0.44 -10.91 -1.78
CA GLU A 66 -1.05 -12.00 -1.02
C GLU A 66 -0.15 -12.43 0.13
N ARG A 67 1.15 -12.58 -0.11
CA ARG A 67 2.13 -12.94 0.92
C ARG A 67 2.22 -11.91 2.05
N ALA A 68 2.17 -10.63 1.72
CA ALA A 68 2.23 -9.55 2.69
C ALA A 68 1.00 -9.56 3.61
N VAL A 69 -0.16 -9.85 3.04
CA VAL A 69 -1.38 -9.99 3.84
C VAL A 69 -1.30 -11.27 4.68
N GLU A 70 -0.98 -12.43 4.09
CA GLU A 70 -0.81 -13.69 4.81
C GLU A 70 0.22 -13.61 5.94
N ALA A 71 1.31 -12.86 5.76
CA ALA A 71 2.35 -12.68 6.78
C ALA A 71 1.85 -11.94 8.03
N VAL A 72 0.82 -11.11 7.91
CA VAL A 72 0.31 -10.28 9.02
C VAL A 72 -0.96 -10.86 9.64
N VAL A 73 -1.91 -11.32 8.82
CA VAL A 73 -3.21 -11.84 9.30
C VAL A 73 -3.30 -13.37 9.32
N GLY A 74 -2.40 -14.07 8.63
CA GLY A 74 -2.46 -15.52 8.45
C GLY A 74 -3.47 -15.98 7.39
N PRO A 75 -3.43 -17.26 7.00
CA PRO A 75 -4.21 -17.79 5.87
C PRO A 75 -5.72 -17.93 6.15
N GLU A 76 -6.14 -17.92 7.41
CA GLU A 76 -7.54 -18.13 7.80
C GLU A 76 -8.32 -16.82 7.98
N CYS A 77 -7.67 -15.66 7.82
CA CYS A 77 -8.32 -14.38 8.02
C CYS A 77 -9.03 -13.92 6.74
N ALA A 78 -10.34 -13.70 6.82
CA ALA A 78 -11.12 -13.22 5.68
C ALA A 78 -11.20 -11.68 5.60
N GLN A 79 -10.99 -11.00 6.73
CA GLN A 79 -11.18 -9.57 6.88
C GLN A 79 -10.07 -8.96 7.72
N VAL A 80 -9.78 -7.69 7.46
CA VAL A 80 -8.68 -6.95 8.04
C VAL A 80 -9.21 -5.65 8.60
N ASP A 81 -8.97 -5.39 9.88
CA ASP A 81 -9.32 -4.12 10.51
C ASP A 81 -8.39 -2.98 10.08
N ARG A 82 -8.76 -1.75 10.42
CA ARG A 82 -8.01 -0.54 10.05
C ARG A 82 -6.55 -0.57 10.50
N GLU A 83 -6.27 -1.02 11.73
CA GLU A 83 -4.91 -1.02 12.26
C GLU A 83 -4.05 -2.02 11.50
N THR A 84 -4.60 -3.20 11.25
CA THR A 84 -3.93 -4.27 10.52
C THR A 84 -3.69 -3.89 9.05
N PHE A 85 -4.67 -3.25 8.40
CA PHE A 85 -4.51 -2.70 7.05
C PHE A 85 -3.35 -1.70 6.98
N MET A 86 -3.31 -0.74 7.90
CA MET A 86 -2.24 0.26 7.96
C MET A 86 -0.87 -0.40 8.15
N LYS A 87 -0.78 -1.43 9.00
CA LYS A 87 0.45 -2.20 9.22
C LYS A 87 0.96 -2.86 7.94
N ILE A 88 0.08 -3.55 7.21
CA ILE A 88 0.43 -4.25 5.97
C ILE A 88 0.89 -3.24 4.92
N VAL A 89 0.07 -2.24 4.64
CA VAL A 89 0.36 -1.24 3.59
C VAL A 89 1.63 -0.47 3.92
N ARG A 90 1.83 -0.08 5.18
CA ARG A 90 3.06 0.58 5.61
C ARG A 90 4.29 -0.32 5.44
N SER A 91 4.23 -1.57 5.87
CA SER A 91 5.35 -2.51 5.74
C SER A 91 5.73 -2.72 4.28
N GLU A 92 4.74 -2.89 3.39
CA GLU A 92 4.99 -3.08 1.96
C GLU A 92 5.53 -1.83 1.29
N LEU A 93 4.99 -0.66 1.62
CA LEU A 93 5.50 0.61 1.13
C LEU A 93 6.93 0.86 1.61
N GLU A 94 7.24 0.58 2.89
CA GLU A 94 8.60 0.62 3.39
C GLU A 94 9.50 -0.36 2.62
N GLU A 95 9.04 -1.58 2.31
CA GLU A 95 9.87 -2.54 1.57
C GLU A 95 10.07 -2.16 0.08
N VAL A 96 9.08 -1.55 -0.57
CA VAL A 96 9.13 -1.08 -1.96
C VAL A 96 9.97 0.19 -2.10
N TYR A 97 9.86 1.13 -1.16
CA TYR A 97 10.46 2.46 -1.25
C TYR A 97 11.69 2.67 -0.37
N SER A 98 11.85 1.90 0.73
CA SER A 98 13.07 1.89 1.55
C SER A 98 14.18 1.03 0.94
N SER A 99 13.88 0.21 -0.06
CA SER A 99 14.92 -0.37 -0.89
C SER A 99 15.43 0.76 -1.81
N PRO A 100 16.66 1.28 -1.62
CA PRO A 100 17.25 2.13 -2.64
C PRO A 100 17.21 1.32 -3.92
N MET A 101 16.69 1.89 -5.01
CA MET A 101 16.98 1.38 -6.35
C MET A 101 18.44 0.95 -6.35
N PRO A 102 18.81 -0.28 -6.81
CA PRO A 102 20.20 -0.52 -7.14
C PRO A 102 20.55 0.59 -8.14
N GLN A 103 21.36 1.55 -7.70
CA GLN A 103 21.91 2.57 -8.58
C GLN A 103 22.48 1.79 -9.75
N ALA A 104 21.89 1.98 -10.93
CA ALA A 104 22.44 1.46 -12.15
C ALA A 104 23.89 1.93 -12.17
N LYS A 105 24.82 1.00 -11.96
CA LYS A 105 26.25 1.24 -12.17
C LYS A 105 26.38 1.58 -13.65
N VAL A 106 26.30 2.86 -13.98
CA VAL A 106 26.92 3.40 -15.18
C VAL A 106 28.43 3.23 -14.94
N LYS A 107 28.94 2.08 -15.37
CA LYS A 107 30.37 1.91 -15.63
C LYS A 107 30.65 2.71 -16.90
N ALA A 108 31.29 3.86 -16.76
CA ALA A 108 32.16 4.42 -17.78
C ALA A 108 33.58 3.92 -17.53
#